data_AF-A0A2S9FIM1-F1
#
_entry.id   AF-A0A2S9FIM1-F1
#
_cell.length_a   1.000
_cell.length_b   1.000
_cell.length_c   1.000
_cell.angle_alpha   90.00
_cell.angle_beta   90.00
_cell.angle_gamma   90.00
#
_symmetry.space_group_name_H-M   'P 1'
#
loop_
_entity.id
_entity.type
_entity.pdbx_description
1 polymer ?
#
loop_
_entity_poly.entity_id
_entity_poly.type
_entity_poly.pdbx_seq_one_letter_code
_entity_poly.pdbx_strand_id
1 'polypeptide(L)' 'MATVFTKIINGEIPGRFVYEDDDIVAFLTIAPMTQGHTLVVPRAELDNWQDIEPAVFARVMEVSQLIGKAVC' A
#
# COMPACT_ATOMS: atom_id res chain seq x y z
N MET A 1 5.98 16.05 -4.86
CA MET A 1 5.00 16.86 -4.09
C MET A 1 4.19 15.85 -3.32
N ALA A 2 4.12 15.93 -2.00
CA ALA A 2 3.57 14.86 -1.17
C ALA A 2 2.16 14.47 -1.65
N THR A 3 2.00 13.19 -2.02
CA THR A 3 0.74 12.63 -2.48
C THR A 3 -0.26 12.49 -1.33
N VAL A 4 -1.53 12.25 -1.64
CA VAL A 4 -2.54 11.92 -0.61
C VAL A 4 -2.13 10.67 0.18
N PHE A 5 -1.47 9.70 -0.46
CA PHE A 5 -0.97 8.51 0.23
C PHE A 5 0.15 8.83 1.21
N THR A 6 1.07 9.73 0.85
CA THR A 6 2.11 10.22 1.78
C THR A 6 1.48 10.81 3.04
N LYS A 7 0.42 11.61 2.90
CA LYS A 7 -0.30 12.18 4.05
C LYS A 7 -1.00 11.13 4.91
N ILE A 8 -1.54 10.08 4.30
CA ILE A 8 -2.14 8.95 5.02
C ILE A 8 -1.06 8.18 5.79
N ILE A 9 0.06 7.85 5.14
CA ILE A 9 1.20 7.13 5.73
C ILE A 9 1.80 7.91 6.91
N ASN A 10 1.88 9.24 6.80
CA ASN A 10 2.40 10.12 7.85
C ASN A 10 1.39 10.38 8.98
N GLY A 11 0.16 9.88 8.89
CA GLY A 11 -0.89 10.12 9.87
C GLY A 11 -1.47 11.55 9.84
N GLU A 12 -1.20 12.32 8.78
CA GLU A 12 -1.79 13.66 8.58
C GLU A 12 -3.27 13.57 8.20
N ILE A 13 -3.67 12.47 7.54
CA ILE A 13 -5.06 12.15 7.17
C ILE A 13 -5.35 10.73 7.67
N PRO A 14 -6.55 10.47 8.24
CA PRO A 14 -6.89 9.14 8.74
C PRO A 14 -6.88 8.09 7.62
N GLY A 15 -6.19 6.98 7.87
CA GLY A 15 -6.22 5.75 7.08
C GLY A 15 -6.75 4.58 7.89
N ARG A 16 -7.35 3.58 7.22
CA ARG A 16 -7.74 2.30 7.85
C ARG A 16 -6.68 1.25 7.54
N PHE A 17 -5.59 1.27 8.30
CA PHE A 17 -4.47 0.36 8.14
C PHE A 17 -4.80 -1.06 8.58
N VAL A 18 -4.30 -2.03 7.83
CA VAL A 18 -4.43 -3.47 8.10
C VAL A 18 -3.08 -4.19 8.10
N TYR A 19 -2.03 -3.54 7.59
CA TYR A 19 -0.66 -4.01 7.61
C TYR A 19 0.30 -2.82 7.61
N GLU A 20 1.36 -2.92 8.40
CA GLU A 20 2.45 -1.96 8.44
C GLU A 20 3.76 -2.68 8.75
N ASP A 21 4.79 -2.42 7.96
CA ASP A 21 6.19 -2.70 8.29
C ASP A 21 7.07 -1.47 7.98
N ASP A 22 8.39 -1.66 7.98
CA ASP A 22 9.38 -0.59 7.76
C ASP A 22 9.37 -0.05 6.32
N ASP A 23 8.88 -0.82 5.33
CA ASP A 23 8.98 -0.51 3.90
C ASP A 23 7.61 -0.32 3.23
N ILE A 24 6.60 -1.05 3.68
CA ILE A 24 5.29 -1.23 3.04
C ILE A 24 4.18 -1.00 4.07
N VAL A 25 3.10 -0.39 3.61
CA VAL A 25 1.83 -0.32 4.33
C VAL A 25 0.71 -0.92 3.49
N ALA A 26 -0.35 -1.39 4.14
CA ALA A 26 -1.60 -1.68 3.47
C ALA A 26 -2.79 -1.10 4.22
N PHE A 27 -3.70 -0.46 3.49
CA PHE A 27 -4.89 0.16 4.05
C PHE A 27 -6.07 0.09 3.09
N LEU A 28 -7.28 0.16 3.65
CA LEU A 28 -8.51 0.08 2.84
C LEU A 28 -8.71 1.35 2.01
N THR A 29 -9.08 1.18 0.74
CA THR A 29 -9.53 2.30 -0.08
C THR A 29 -10.89 2.81 0.39
N ILE A 30 -11.12 4.11 0.26
CA ILE A 30 -12.45 4.72 0.50
C ILE A 30 -13.40 4.52 -0.69
N ALA A 31 -12.88 4.13 -1.84
CA ALA A 31 -13.65 3.86 -3.06
C ALA A 31 -13.48 2.37 -3.46
N PRO A 32 -14.00 1.42 -2.66
CA PRO A 32 -13.80 0.00 -2.90
C PRO A 32 -14.60 -0.48 -4.12
N MET A 33 -13.97 -1.33 -4.94
CA MET A 33 -14.69 -2.13 -5.96
C MET A 33 -15.53 -3.23 -5.30
N THR A 34 -15.01 -3.86 -4.24
CA THR A 34 -15.66 -4.88 -3.43
C THR A 34 -15.26 -4.70 -1.95
N GLN A 35 -16.02 -5.29 -1.04
CA GLN A 35 -15.66 -5.29 0.39
C GLN A 35 -14.28 -5.92 0.57
N GLY A 36 -13.41 -5.26 1.34
CA GLY A 36 -12.03 -5.72 1.57
C GLY A 36 -10.99 -5.22 0.56
N HIS A 37 -11.38 -4.41 -0.45
CA HIS A 37 -10.42 -3.80 -1.38
C HIS A 37 -9.35 -3.01 -0.60
N THR A 38 -8.12 -3.52 -0.69
CA THR A 38 -6.97 -3.02 0.06
C THR A 38 -5.91 -2.50 -0.90
N LEU A 39 -5.34 -1.34 -0.60
CA LEU A 39 -4.21 -0.78 -1.31
C LEU A 39 -2.93 -1.18 -0.58
N VAL A 40 -1.98 -1.79 -1.30
CA VAL A 40 -0.64 -2.09 -0.79
C VAL A 40 0.32 -1.07 -1.38
N VAL A 41 1.00 -0.31 -0.53
CA VAL A 41 1.73 0.90 -0.92
C VAL A 41 3.12 0.90 -0.27
N PRO A 42 4.21 1.07 -1.04
CA PRO A 42 5.52 1.31 -0.43
C PRO A 42 5.56 2.67 0.27
N ARG A 43 6.28 2.77 1.38
CA ARG A 43 6.55 4.05 2.07
C ARG A 43 7.43 4.97 1.23
N ALA A 44 8.28 4.39 0.38
CA ALA A 44 9.04 5.14 -0.62
C ALA A 44 8.09 5.76 -1.66
N GLU A 45 8.25 7.06 -1.94
CA GLU A 45 7.46 7.78 -2.93
C GLU A 45 7.94 7.40 -4.35
N LEU A 46 7.21 6.47 -4.96
CA LEU A 46 7.44 5.91 -6.29
C LEU A 46 6.14 6.03 -7.10
N ASP A 47 6.26 6.08 -8.43
CA ASP A 47 5.11 6.33 -9.32
C ASP A 47 4.89 5.17 -10.29
N ASN A 48 5.87 4.94 -11.16
CA ASN A 48 5.79 3.99 -12.26
C ASN A 48 6.36 2.63 -11.88
N TRP A 49 5.50 1.61 -11.74
CA TRP A 49 5.91 0.24 -11.37
C TRP A 49 6.91 -0.40 -12.34
N GLN A 50 6.97 0.05 -13.60
CA GLN A 50 7.94 -0.41 -14.59
C GLN A 50 9.37 0.12 -14.35
N ASP A 51 9.51 1.19 -13.57
CA ASP A 51 10.78 1.89 -13.35
C ASP A 51 11.33 1.70 -11.92
N ILE A 52 10.63 0.94 -11.06
CA ILE A 52 11.08 0.70 -9.69
C ILE A 52 12.10 -0.43 -9.60
N GLU A 53 12.96 -0.37 -8.59
CA GLU A 53 13.95 -1.42 -8.35
C GLU A 53 13.26 -2.78 -8.13
N PRO A 54 13.72 -3.87 -8.79
CA PRO A 54 13.06 -5.17 -8.71
C PRO A 54 12.86 -5.70 -7.29
N ALA A 55 13.79 -5.37 -6.37
CA ALA A 55 13.68 -5.77 -4.96
C ALA A 55 12.49 -5.10 -4.26
N VAL A 56 12.25 -3.81 -4.54
CA VAL A 56 11.10 -3.08 -3.98
C VAL A 56 9.80 -3.62 -4.54
N PHE A 57 9.74 -3.86 -5.86
CA PHE A 57 8.57 -4.48 -6.48
C PHE A 57 8.26 -5.84 -5.88
N ALA A 58 9.27 -6.69 -5.68
CA ALA A 58 9.12 -8.00 -5.07
C ALA A 58 8.51 -7.91 -3.66
N ARG A 59 8.97 -6.97 -2.83
CA ARG A 59 8.41 -6.74 -1.48
C ARG A 59 6.94 -6.29 -1.53
N VAL A 60 6.58 -5.35 -2.41
CA VAL A 60 5.18 -4.92 -2.60
C VAL A 60 4.29 -6.11 -2.99
N MET A 61 4.76 -6.95 -3.91
CA MET A 61 4.00 -8.11 -4.39
C MET A 61 3.91 -9.24 -3.35
N GLU A 62 4.94 -9.44 -2.53
CA GLU A 62 4.92 -10.38 -1.40
C GLU A 62 3.85 -10.00 -0.36
N VAL A 63 3.81 -8.73 0.03
CA VAL A 63 2.74 -8.22 0.92
C VAL A 63 1.39 -8.32 0.24
N SER A 64 1.30 -8.06 -1.07
CA SER A 64 0.05 -8.24 -1.82
C SER A 64 -0.46 -9.68 -1.79
N GLN A 65 0.42 -10.69 -1.83
CA GLN A 65 0.02 -12.09 -1.65
C GLN A 65 -0.49 -12.38 -0.23
N LEU A 66 0.14 -11.79 0.80
CA LEU A 66 -0.32 -11.90 2.19
C LEU A 66 -1.73 -11.30 2.34
N ILE A 67 -1.95 -10.09 1.82
CA ILE A 67 -3.25 -9.43 1.85
C ILE A 67 -4.29 -10.21 1.05
N GLY A 68 -3.92 -10.73 -0.13
CA GLY A 68 -4.79 -11.56 -0.96
C GLY A 68 -5.33 -12.78 -0.20
N LYS A 69 -4.50 -13.44 0.63
CA LYS A 69 -4.94 -14.56 1.49
C LYS A 69 -5.85 -14.14 2.63
N ALA A 70 -5.80 -12.88 3.07
CA ALA A 70 -6.60 -12.37 4.18
C ALA A 70 -8.00 -11.90 3.73
N VAL A 71 -8.15 -11.52 2.45
CA VAL A 71 -9.41 -11.00 1.89
C VAL A 71 -10.21 -12.02 1.08
N CYS A 72 -9.56 -13.11 0.64
CA CYS A 72 -10.19 -14.21 -0.11
C CYS A 72 -10.68 -15.34 0.81
#